data_AF-A0A2T4VH06-F1
#
_entry.id   AF-A0A2T4VH06-F1
#
_cell.length_a   1.000
_cell.length_b   1.000
_cell.length_c   1.000
_cell.angle_alpha   90.00
_cell.angle_beta   90.00
_cell.angle_gamma   90.00
#
_symmetry.space_group_name_H-M   'P 1'
#
loop_
_entity.id
_entity.type
_entity.pdbx_description
1 polymer ?
#
loop_
_entity_poly.entity_id
_entity_poly.type
_entity_poly.pdbx_seq_one_letter_code
_entity_poly.pdbx_strand_id
1 'polypeptide(L)'
;MARPGRSSPHSFLRPLATAVLGLAVLVMASPARAADPTPLEDNRRITLGYIQIAYELGGLLDPELEPGGSSDVRPNWFVFAPHASQTGGQGMLGTAIARRVIGAARGWPSFSVHSALDRAGLSGPARTTVERLALELVLRGLPIDSAASIASLATAMNWAALADPRTFTTTVVRFATLYWSAPGFLPLDKTESVVITLERTLHEGNLAIFTDIGGSAILYLDWRRGVSGEVTPERVLTEFVLPGTSAQEARLAYEYGVAHANDTPRPYRIGELFPVMNWKSLLVAAFALYEEARRAPTPAARDALIAMGNNYVAWREQHDMAQPVFTPSVPRADEVSRSALLEVITPVLKTDFGTLEWTYADYAYSQPDRDGSILTAPPTEYNWAVFWDRWTGILYAFDRAYEDPSALWAMPEPLVDPTAG
;
A
#
# COMPACT_ATOMS: atom_id res chain seq x y z
N MET A 1 31.31 -71.46 -54.06
CA MET A 1 32.54 -70.66 -54.18
C MET A 1 32.15 -69.20 -54.39
N ALA A 2 32.76 -68.30 -53.60
CA ALA A 2 32.68 -66.83 -53.63
C ALA A 2 31.28 -66.16 -53.56
N ARG A 3 30.96 -65.59 -52.38
CA ARG A 3 29.90 -64.58 -52.20
C ARG A 3 30.39 -63.22 -52.72
N PRO A 4 29.59 -62.44 -53.47
CA PRO A 4 29.94 -61.06 -53.80
C PRO A 4 29.63 -60.12 -52.63
N GLY A 5 30.54 -59.17 -52.39
CA GLY A 5 30.50 -58.21 -51.30
C GLY A 5 29.38 -57.18 -51.42
N ARG A 6 28.75 -56.88 -50.28
CA ARG A 6 27.85 -55.74 -50.09
C ARG A 6 28.67 -54.46 -49.96
N SER A 7 28.47 -53.51 -50.88
CA SER A 7 28.76 -52.10 -50.65
C SER A 7 27.61 -51.47 -49.86
N SER A 8 27.86 -51.03 -48.63
CA SER A 8 26.96 -50.12 -47.90
C SER A 8 27.19 -48.69 -48.36
N PRO A 9 26.16 -47.95 -48.81
CA PRO A 9 26.15 -46.50 -48.70
C PRO A 9 25.56 -46.09 -47.34
N HIS A 10 25.70 -44.80 -47.01
CA HIS A 10 25.09 -44.08 -45.89
C HIS A 10 25.99 -43.80 -44.67
N SER A 11 26.98 -42.91 -44.87
CA SER A 11 27.56 -42.07 -43.81
C SER A 11 27.15 -40.58 -43.96
N PHE A 12 25.88 -40.27 -44.23
CA PHE A 12 25.43 -38.88 -44.41
C PHE A 12 24.29 -38.43 -43.48
N LEU A 13 23.75 -39.29 -42.63
CA LEU A 13 22.57 -38.95 -41.81
C LEU A 13 22.87 -38.49 -40.37
N ARG A 14 24.12 -38.55 -39.92
CA ARG A 14 24.46 -38.14 -38.54
C ARG A 14 24.66 -36.64 -38.28
N PRO A 15 25.15 -35.79 -39.20
CA PRO A 15 25.37 -34.37 -38.86
C PRO A 15 24.09 -33.52 -38.97
N LEU A 16 23.09 -33.96 -39.72
CA LEU A 16 21.82 -33.22 -39.91
C LEU A 16 20.87 -33.36 -38.71
N ALA A 17 20.85 -34.51 -38.03
CA ALA A 17 19.97 -34.71 -36.87
C ALA A 17 20.39 -33.87 -35.65
N THR A 18 21.69 -33.66 -35.42
CA THR A 18 22.21 -32.84 -34.32
C THR A 18 22.04 -31.34 -34.57
N ALA A 19 22.16 -30.90 -35.83
CA ALA A 19 21.95 -29.49 -36.20
C ALA A 19 20.47 -29.07 -36.09
N VAL A 20 19.53 -29.96 -36.44
CA VAL A 20 18.08 -29.70 -36.32
C VAL A 20 17.62 -29.70 -34.86
N LEU A 21 18.19 -30.55 -33.99
CA LEU A 21 17.91 -30.48 -32.54
C LEU A 21 18.51 -29.23 -31.87
N GLY A 22 19.70 -28.78 -32.29
CA GLY A 22 20.31 -27.54 -31.77
C GLY A 22 19.52 -26.28 -32.15
N LEU A 23 18.98 -26.24 -33.38
CA LEU A 23 18.13 -25.12 -33.83
C LEU A 23 16.76 -25.12 -33.16
N ALA A 24 16.17 -26.29 -32.86
CA ALA A 24 14.91 -26.39 -32.13
C ALA A 24 15.03 -25.91 -30.68
N VAL A 25 16.17 -26.13 -30.01
CA VAL A 25 16.42 -25.62 -28.65
C VAL A 25 16.60 -24.10 -28.64
N LEU A 26 17.20 -23.51 -29.67
CA LEU A 26 17.37 -22.05 -29.78
C LEU A 26 16.10 -21.31 -30.22
N VAL A 27 15.17 -21.98 -30.92
CA VAL A 27 13.85 -21.41 -31.29
C VAL A 27 12.80 -21.63 -30.19
N MET A 28 12.98 -22.63 -29.31
CA MET A 28 12.11 -22.89 -28.14
C MET A 28 12.61 -22.25 -26.85
N ALA A 29 13.86 -21.80 -26.80
CA ALA A 29 14.33 -20.90 -25.75
C ALA A 29 13.76 -19.51 -26.02
N SER A 30 12.52 -19.29 -25.57
CA SER A 30 12.07 -17.94 -25.25
C SER A 30 13.20 -17.26 -24.47
N PRO A 31 13.60 -16.03 -24.81
CA PRO A 31 14.49 -15.30 -23.91
C PRO A 31 13.82 -15.37 -22.55
N ALA A 32 14.54 -15.85 -21.54
CA ALA A 32 14.09 -15.78 -20.17
C ALA A 32 13.89 -14.28 -19.88
N ARG A 33 12.69 -13.77 -20.17
CA ARG A 33 12.20 -12.53 -19.64
C ARG A 33 12.35 -12.73 -18.15
N ALA A 34 13.17 -11.90 -17.50
CA ALA A 34 13.09 -11.78 -16.07
C ALA A 34 11.59 -11.67 -15.75
N ALA A 35 11.08 -12.55 -14.89
CA ALA A 35 9.69 -12.50 -14.49
C ALA A 35 9.38 -11.08 -14.04
N ASP A 36 8.24 -10.53 -14.46
CA ASP A 36 7.81 -9.24 -13.94
C ASP A 36 7.78 -9.33 -12.41
N PRO A 37 8.26 -8.31 -11.69
CA PRO A 37 8.39 -8.38 -10.24
C PRO A 37 7.03 -8.67 -9.59
N THR A 38 7.03 -9.47 -8.52
CA THR A 38 5.80 -9.72 -7.77
C THR A 38 5.35 -8.45 -7.04
N PRO A 39 4.05 -8.31 -6.69
CA PRO A 39 3.58 -7.19 -5.88
C PRO A 39 4.36 -7.01 -4.56
N LEU A 40 4.81 -8.10 -3.94
CA LEU A 40 5.63 -8.07 -2.73
C LEU A 40 7.06 -7.59 -3.01
N GLU A 41 7.66 -7.99 -4.13
CA GLU A 41 8.97 -7.48 -4.55
C GLU A 41 8.93 -5.98 -4.85
N ASP A 42 7.88 -5.51 -5.53
CA ASP A 42 7.65 -4.08 -5.75
C ASP A 42 7.44 -3.33 -4.43
N ASN A 43 6.60 -3.86 -3.53
CA ASN A 43 6.40 -3.26 -2.21
C ASN A 43 7.70 -3.17 -1.41
N ARG A 44 8.54 -4.21 -1.45
CA ARG A 44 9.85 -4.19 -0.80
C ARG A 44 10.73 -3.07 -1.33
N ARG A 45 10.78 -2.90 -2.66
CA ARG A 45 11.53 -1.82 -3.31
C ARG A 45 10.99 -0.43 -2.93
N ILE A 46 9.67 -0.27 -2.93
CA ILE A 46 8.99 0.97 -2.54
C ILE A 46 9.31 1.33 -1.09
N THR A 47 9.15 0.38 -0.16
CA THR A 47 9.44 0.58 1.27
C THR A 47 10.90 0.99 1.49
N LEU A 48 11.85 0.31 0.85
CA LEU A 48 13.27 0.68 0.88
C LEU A 48 13.52 2.09 0.32
N GLY A 49 12.88 2.42 -0.81
CA GLY A 49 12.97 3.74 -1.42
C GLY A 49 12.45 4.84 -0.48
N TYR A 50 11.32 4.62 0.17
CA TYR A 50 10.80 5.56 1.17
C TYR A 50 11.71 5.70 2.39
N ILE A 51 12.31 4.62 2.90
CA ILE A 51 13.26 4.71 4.02
C ILE A 51 14.44 5.62 3.64
N GLN A 52 14.98 5.47 2.43
CA GLN A 52 16.04 6.34 1.95
C GLN A 52 15.59 7.81 1.88
N ILE A 53 14.43 8.08 1.28
CA ILE A 53 13.87 9.44 1.18
C ILE A 53 13.61 10.02 2.58
N ALA A 54 13.12 9.22 3.53
CA ALA A 54 12.83 9.63 4.90
C ALA A 54 14.09 10.15 5.60
N TYR A 55 15.21 9.44 5.52
CA TYR A 55 16.48 9.89 6.10
C TYR A 55 17.07 11.09 5.35
N GLU A 56 17.00 11.12 4.02
CA GLU A 56 17.53 12.25 3.25
C GLU A 56 16.77 13.56 3.54
N LEU A 57 15.43 13.53 3.54
CA LEU A 57 14.61 14.70 3.88
C LEU A 57 14.59 14.99 5.38
N GLY A 58 14.62 13.96 6.22
CA GLY A 58 14.75 14.09 7.68
C GLY A 58 16.01 14.85 8.06
N GLY A 59 17.15 14.49 7.47
CA GLY A 59 18.43 15.16 7.69
C GLY A 59 18.46 16.63 7.24
N LEU A 60 17.54 17.05 6.36
CA LEU A 60 17.37 18.46 6.04
C LEU A 60 16.73 19.24 7.18
N LEU A 61 15.77 18.63 7.88
CA LEU A 61 14.97 19.26 8.95
C LEU A 61 15.64 19.11 10.32
N ASP A 62 16.42 18.05 10.49
CA ASP A 62 17.24 17.75 11.65
C ASP A 62 18.68 17.41 11.22
N PRO A 63 19.61 18.38 11.24
CA PRO A 63 20.99 18.16 10.85
C PRO A 63 21.77 17.18 11.74
N GLU A 64 21.25 16.83 12.92
CA GLU A 64 21.87 15.85 13.83
C GLU A 64 21.39 14.41 13.57
N LEU A 65 20.41 14.23 12.68
CA LEU A 65 19.89 12.92 12.33
C LEU A 65 20.92 12.12 11.49
N GLU A 66 21.43 11.06 12.09
CA GLU A 66 22.28 10.08 11.41
C GLU A 66 21.43 8.98 10.72
N PRO A 67 21.94 8.36 9.63
CA PRO A 67 21.27 7.20 9.01
C PRO A 67 21.07 6.06 10.01
N GLY A 68 19.83 5.57 10.12
CA GLY A 68 19.44 4.55 11.10
C GLY A 68 19.17 5.11 12.51
N GLY A 69 19.34 6.41 12.73
CA GLY A 69 19.03 7.11 13.97
C GLY A 69 17.55 7.52 14.09
N SER A 70 17.26 8.30 15.12
CA SER A 70 15.94 8.86 15.44
C SER A 70 16.00 10.38 15.57
N SER A 71 14.86 11.05 15.34
CA SER A 71 14.72 12.49 15.51
C SER A 71 13.46 12.84 16.32
N ASP A 72 13.59 13.84 17.18
CA ASP A 72 12.46 14.47 17.90
C ASP A 72 11.81 15.60 17.08
N VAL A 73 12.37 15.94 15.92
CA VAL A 73 11.72 16.88 14.99
C VAL A 73 10.45 16.25 14.46
N ARG A 74 9.38 17.05 14.33
CA ARG A 74 8.11 16.57 13.78
C ARG A 74 8.35 15.81 12.47
N PRO A 75 7.83 14.57 12.33
CA PRO A 75 8.04 13.77 11.14
C PRO A 75 7.42 14.47 9.93
N ASN A 76 8.20 14.60 8.85
CA ASN A 76 7.64 14.92 7.54
C ASN A 76 6.92 13.69 6.96
N TRP A 77 6.11 13.88 5.91
CA TRP A 77 5.27 12.83 5.32
C TRP A 77 6.08 11.59 4.92
N PHE A 78 7.32 11.76 4.48
CA PHE A 78 8.18 10.65 4.05
C PHE A 78 8.65 9.77 5.21
N VAL A 79 8.52 10.20 6.47
CA VAL A 79 8.76 9.33 7.64
C VAL A 79 7.56 8.41 7.89
N PHE A 80 6.35 8.79 7.47
CA PHE A 80 5.15 7.93 7.55
C PHE A 80 5.07 6.89 6.43
N ALA A 81 5.54 7.27 5.24
CA ALA A 81 5.38 6.49 4.01
C ALA A 81 5.96 5.05 4.06
N PRO A 82 7.14 4.78 4.67
CA PRO A 82 7.66 3.42 4.83
C PRO A 82 6.68 2.50 5.55
N HIS A 83 6.07 3.00 6.63
CA HIS A 83 5.15 2.26 7.49
C HIS A 83 3.85 1.95 6.75
N ALA A 84 3.26 2.95 6.10
CA ALA A 84 2.07 2.77 5.28
C ALA A 84 2.30 1.79 4.12
N SER A 85 3.45 1.89 3.44
CA SER A 85 3.86 0.93 2.42
C SER A 85 4.00 -0.48 3.00
N GLN A 86 4.66 -0.64 4.15
CA GLN A 86 4.81 -1.95 4.79
C GLN A 86 3.45 -2.55 5.16
N THR A 87 2.52 -1.77 5.72
CA THR A 87 1.14 -2.23 5.99
C THR A 87 0.45 -2.70 4.71
N GLY A 88 0.55 -1.93 3.61
CA GLY A 88 0.04 -2.35 2.31
C GLY A 88 0.66 -3.68 1.84
N GLY A 89 1.97 -3.84 2.04
CA GLY A 89 2.70 -5.07 1.74
C GLY A 89 2.26 -6.27 2.58
N GLN A 90 1.94 -6.07 3.86
CA GLN A 90 1.40 -7.13 4.72
C GLN A 90 0.03 -7.60 4.23
N GLY A 91 -0.80 -6.68 3.72
CA GLY A 91 -2.03 -7.01 3.01
C GLY A 91 -1.78 -7.84 1.76
N MET A 92 -0.79 -7.45 0.92
CA MET A 92 -0.38 -8.23 -0.25
C MET A 92 0.14 -9.62 0.14
N LEU A 93 0.86 -9.75 1.25
CA LEU A 93 1.29 -11.05 1.77
C LEU A 93 0.08 -11.93 2.13
N GLY A 94 -0.95 -11.35 2.76
CA GLY A 94 -2.23 -12.02 2.99
C GLY A 94 -2.86 -12.53 1.69
N THR A 95 -2.80 -11.75 0.61
CA THR A 95 -3.29 -12.18 -0.72
C THR A 95 -2.46 -13.32 -1.30
N ALA A 96 -1.13 -13.28 -1.19
CA ALA A 96 -0.25 -14.36 -1.67
C ALA A 96 -0.54 -15.69 -0.94
N ILE A 97 -0.76 -15.62 0.39
CA ILE A 97 -1.17 -16.77 1.20
C ILE A 97 -2.53 -17.31 0.72
N ALA A 98 -3.51 -16.43 0.51
CA ALA A 98 -4.84 -16.82 0.01
C ALA A 98 -4.75 -17.52 -1.36
N ARG A 99 -3.94 -16.98 -2.29
CA ARG A 99 -3.70 -17.60 -3.61
C ARG A 99 -3.09 -18.98 -3.49
N ARG A 100 -2.17 -19.20 -2.54
CA ARG A 100 -1.59 -20.52 -2.27
C ARG A 100 -2.65 -21.51 -1.78
N VAL A 101 -3.57 -21.08 -0.91
CA VAL A 101 -4.71 -21.91 -0.47
C VAL A 101 -5.60 -22.29 -1.65
N ILE A 102 -5.96 -21.32 -2.51
CA ILE A 102 -6.75 -21.55 -3.72
C ILE A 102 -6.05 -22.55 -4.66
N GLY A 103 -4.76 -22.33 -4.93
CA GLY A 103 -3.96 -23.19 -5.79
C GLY A 103 -3.89 -24.63 -5.27
N ALA A 104 -3.68 -24.82 -3.96
CA ALA A 104 -3.69 -26.14 -3.34
C ALA A 104 -5.09 -26.80 -3.41
N ALA A 105 -6.15 -26.03 -3.17
CA ALA A 105 -7.53 -26.52 -3.20
C ALA A 105 -7.99 -26.97 -4.60
N ARG A 106 -7.48 -26.34 -5.67
CA ARG A 106 -7.74 -26.75 -7.06
C ARG A 106 -7.22 -28.16 -7.35
N GLY A 107 -6.10 -28.57 -6.72
CA GLY A 107 -5.56 -29.92 -6.84
C GLY A 107 -6.20 -30.90 -5.86
N TRP A 108 -6.38 -30.48 -4.60
CA TRP A 108 -6.93 -31.32 -3.54
C TRP A 108 -7.73 -30.49 -2.52
N PRO A 109 -9.08 -30.51 -2.57
CA PRO A 109 -9.91 -29.78 -1.62
C PRO A 109 -9.67 -30.17 -0.16
N SER A 110 -9.82 -29.22 0.76
CA SER A 110 -9.74 -29.48 2.21
C SER A 110 -11.02 -30.09 2.75
N PHE A 111 -10.90 -30.91 3.79
CA PHE A 111 -12.04 -31.42 4.56
C PHE A 111 -12.32 -30.61 5.83
N SER A 112 -11.42 -29.72 6.24
CA SER A 112 -11.59 -28.81 7.38
C SER A 112 -10.85 -27.49 7.17
N VAL A 113 -11.32 -26.43 7.84
CA VAL A 113 -10.64 -25.12 7.85
C VAL A 113 -9.20 -25.28 8.35
N HIS A 114 -9.00 -26.08 9.39
CA HIS A 114 -7.69 -26.40 9.94
C HIS A 114 -6.74 -26.93 8.86
N SER A 115 -7.18 -27.95 8.09
CA SER A 115 -6.37 -28.52 7.01
C SER A 115 -6.07 -27.51 5.88
N ALA A 116 -7.01 -26.61 5.58
CA ALA A 116 -6.79 -25.56 4.59
C ALA A 116 -5.70 -24.57 5.03
N LEU A 117 -5.74 -24.15 6.31
CA LEU A 117 -4.78 -23.21 6.89
C LEU A 117 -3.39 -23.84 7.11
N ASP A 118 -3.32 -25.13 7.47
CA ASP A 118 -2.06 -25.88 7.58
C ASP A 118 -1.30 -25.87 6.25
N ARG A 119 -2.00 -26.09 5.13
CA ARG A 119 -1.39 -26.06 3.80
C ARG A 119 -0.88 -24.68 3.41
N ALA A 120 -1.47 -23.63 3.97
CA ALA A 120 -1.03 -22.26 3.78
C ALA A 120 0.28 -21.95 4.54
N GLY A 121 0.66 -22.79 5.50
CA GLY A 121 1.79 -22.57 6.39
C GLY A 121 1.51 -21.57 7.53
N LEU A 122 0.23 -21.26 7.79
CA LEU A 122 -0.15 -20.33 8.87
C LEU A 122 0.02 -20.99 10.24
N SER A 123 0.73 -20.31 11.14
CA SER A 123 0.98 -20.78 12.50
C SER A 123 0.89 -19.64 13.52
N GLY A 124 0.90 -19.98 14.82
CA GLY A 124 0.88 -19.00 15.91
C GLY A 124 -0.47 -18.28 16.10
N PRO A 125 -0.48 -17.14 16.82
CA PRO A 125 -1.71 -16.41 17.17
C PRO A 125 -2.56 -15.98 15.97
N ALA A 126 -1.92 -15.60 14.85
CA ALA A 126 -2.61 -15.20 13.63
C ALA A 126 -3.50 -16.33 13.07
N ARG A 127 -3.08 -17.60 13.21
CA ARG A 127 -3.86 -18.76 12.79
C ARG A 127 -5.19 -18.85 13.51
N THR A 128 -5.20 -18.72 14.84
CA THR A 128 -6.42 -18.90 15.66
C THR A 128 -7.50 -17.91 15.24
N THR A 129 -7.12 -16.66 14.95
CA THR A 129 -8.11 -15.64 14.58
C THR A 129 -8.60 -15.81 13.14
N VAL A 130 -7.70 -16.16 12.22
CA VAL A 130 -8.07 -16.54 10.85
C VAL A 130 -9.03 -17.75 10.85
N GLU A 131 -8.76 -18.76 11.68
CA GLU A 131 -9.61 -19.94 11.82
C GLU A 131 -11.03 -19.59 12.30
N ARG A 132 -11.15 -18.72 13.32
CA ARG A 132 -12.45 -18.25 13.81
C ARG A 132 -13.26 -17.54 12.72
N LEU A 133 -12.63 -16.62 11.99
CA LEU A 133 -13.27 -15.91 10.88
C LEU A 133 -13.69 -16.88 9.76
N ALA A 134 -12.82 -17.82 9.40
CA ALA A 134 -13.10 -18.83 8.38
C ALA A 134 -14.28 -19.74 8.77
N LEU A 135 -14.35 -20.21 10.01
CA LEU A 135 -15.47 -21.03 10.48
C LEU A 135 -16.80 -20.28 10.38
N GLU A 136 -16.83 -19.00 10.73
CA GLU A 136 -18.04 -18.18 10.63
C GLU A 136 -18.44 -17.92 9.18
N LEU A 137 -17.48 -17.74 8.28
CA LEU A 137 -17.74 -17.69 6.85
C LEU A 137 -18.31 -19.01 6.31
N VAL A 138 -17.85 -20.16 6.80
CA VAL A 138 -18.46 -21.47 6.49
C VAL A 138 -19.90 -21.54 6.98
N LEU A 139 -20.20 -21.04 8.18
CA LEU A 139 -21.58 -20.93 8.69
C LEU A 139 -22.45 -19.99 7.84
N ARG A 140 -21.85 -19.01 7.15
CA ARG A 140 -22.52 -18.18 6.13
C ARG A 140 -22.61 -18.83 4.74
N GLY A 141 -22.25 -20.11 4.62
CA GLY A 141 -22.39 -20.92 3.42
C GLY A 141 -21.20 -20.91 2.47
N LEU A 142 -20.06 -20.32 2.86
CA LEU A 142 -18.86 -20.38 2.03
C LEU A 142 -18.22 -21.78 2.11
N PRO A 143 -17.73 -22.33 0.99
CA PRO A 143 -16.94 -23.56 1.04
C PRO A 143 -15.67 -23.40 1.86
N ILE A 144 -15.18 -24.49 2.44
CA ILE A 144 -14.06 -24.49 3.40
C ILE A 144 -12.82 -23.76 2.87
N ASP A 145 -12.35 -24.12 1.67
CA ASP A 145 -11.16 -23.49 1.09
C ASP A 145 -11.41 -22.02 0.70
N SER A 146 -12.62 -21.67 0.28
CA SER A 146 -13.03 -20.29 0.00
C SER A 146 -13.01 -19.44 1.27
N ALA A 147 -13.57 -19.96 2.36
CA ALA A 147 -13.62 -19.30 3.65
C ALA A 147 -12.22 -19.13 4.26
N ALA A 148 -11.38 -20.17 4.23
CA ALA A 148 -9.99 -20.10 4.70
C ALA A 148 -9.18 -19.07 3.91
N SER A 149 -9.33 -19.04 2.57
CA SER A 149 -8.66 -18.07 1.72
C SER A 149 -9.10 -16.63 2.02
N ILE A 150 -10.40 -16.36 2.13
CA ILE A 150 -10.91 -15.02 2.47
C ILE A 150 -10.46 -14.60 3.86
N ALA A 151 -10.54 -15.49 4.85
CA ALA A 151 -10.12 -15.17 6.20
C ALA A 151 -8.61 -14.86 6.29
N SER A 152 -7.78 -15.47 5.45
CA SER A 152 -6.34 -15.20 5.42
C SER A 152 -6.00 -13.77 4.96
N LEU A 153 -6.92 -13.07 4.30
CA LEU A 153 -6.76 -11.65 3.97
C LEU A 153 -6.64 -10.78 5.22
N ALA A 154 -7.15 -11.24 6.37
CA ALA A 154 -7.09 -10.53 7.63
C ALA A 154 -5.85 -10.85 8.49
N THR A 155 -4.89 -11.64 8.00
CA THR A 155 -3.74 -12.12 8.79
C THR A 155 -2.96 -10.99 9.49
N ALA A 156 -2.79 -9.84 8.82
CA ALA A 156 -2.07 -8.67 9.35
C ALA A 156 -2.97 -7.51 9.82
N MET A 157 -4.26 -7.77 10.01
CA MET A 157 -5.24 -6.74 10.39
C MET A 157 -5.41 -6.64 11.92
N ASN A 158 -6.04 -5.57 12.40
CA ASN A 158 -6.40 -5.36 13.80
C ASN A 158 -7.51 -6.34 14.24
N TRP A 159 -7.10 -7.49 14.72
CA TRP A 159 -8.01 -8.50 15.25
C TRP A 159 -8.70 -8.09 16.56
N ALA A 160 -8.14 -7.16 17.33
CA ALA A 160 -8.78 -6.69 18.56
C ALA A 160 -10.10 -5.98 18.26
N ALA A 161 -10.24 -5.32 17.10
CA ALA A 161 -11.51 -4.74 16.66
C ALA A 161 -12.62 -5.78 16.48
N LEU A 162 -12.27 -7.04 16.17
CA LEU A 162 -13.23 -8.14 16.05
C LEU A 162 -13.60 -8.78 17.39
N ALA A 163 -13.05 -8.31 18.51
CA ALA A 163 -13.54 -8.68 19.84
C ALA A 163 -14.93 -8.11 20.12
N ASP A 164 -15.29 -6.97 19.49
CA ASP A 164 -16.66 -6.46 19.48
C ASP A 164 -17.53 -7.36 18.57
N PRO A 165 -18.57 -8.03 19.10
CA PRO A 165 -19.41 -8.94 18.32
C PRO A 165 -20.18 -8.24 17.19
N ARG A 166 -20.45 -6.94 17.30
CA ARG A 166 -21.12 -6.15 16.26
C ARG A 166 -20.20 -5.93 15.07
N THR A 167 -18.95 -5.56 15.35
CA THR A 167 -17.90 -5.46 14.32
C THR A 167 -17.68 -6.81 13.65
N PHE A 168 -17.49 -7.87 14.44
CA PHE A 168 -17.27 -9.20 13.91
C PHE A 168 -18.41 -9.68 13.00
N THR A 169 -19.66 -9.56 13.47
CA THR A 169 -20.84 -9.96 12.70
C THR A 169 -20.94 -9.18 11.40
N THR A 170 -20.74 -7.86 11.45
CA THR A 170 -20.81 -6.99 10.27
C THR A 170 -19.72 -7.34 9.26
N THR A 171 -18.47 -7.52 9.71
CA THR A 171 -17.35 -7.92 8.85
C THR A 171 -17.60 -9.27 8.18
N VAL A 172 -18.08 -10.29 8.93
CA VAL A 172 -18.43 -11.61 8.39
C VAL A 172 -19.53 -11.51 7.33
N VAL A 173 -20.60 -10.76 7.61
CA VAL A 173 -21.72 -10.57 6.67
C VAL A 173 -21.27 -9.85 5.41
N ARG A 174 -20.44 -8.80 5.53
CA ARG A 174 -19.90 -8.06 4.39
C ARG A 174 -18.98 -8.93 3.54
N PHE A 175 -18.08 -9.72 4.13
CA PHE A 175 -17.26 -10.68 3.38
C PHE A 175 -18.10 -11.72 2.65
N ALA A 176 -19.10 -12.31 3.31
CA ALA A 176 -19.98 -13.28 2.68
C ALA A 176 -20.77 -12.66 1.51
N THR A 177 -21.29 -11.46 1.69
CA THR A 177 -22.00 -10.72 0.63
C THR A 177 -21.09 -10.41 -0.56
N LEU A 178 -19.85 -9.98 -0.29
CA LEU A 178 -18.85 -9.73 -1.32
C LEU A 178 -18.51 -11.01 -2.10
N TYR A 179 -18.33 -12.13 -1.41
CA TYR A 179 -18.11 -13.44 -2.03
C TYR A 179 -19.28 -13.87 -2.92
N TRP A 180 -20.51 -13.73 -2.45
CA TRP A 180 -21.68 -14.17 -3.21
C TRP A 180 -21.91 -13.31 -4.46
N SER A 181 -21.59 -12.02 -4.38
CA SER A 181 -21.62 -11.09 -5.52
C SER A 181 -20.40 -11.19 -6.44
N ALA A 182 -19.36 -11.93 -6.06
CA ALA A 182 -18.14 -12.04 -6.84
C ALA A 182 -18.37 -12.71 -8.21
N PRO A 183 -17.63 -12.28 -9.25
CA PRO A 183 -17.66 -12.91 -10.56
C PRO A 183 -17.11 -14.34 -10.49
N GLY A 184 -17.44 -15.14 -11.51
CA GLY A 184 -17.09 -16.55 -11.58
C GLY A 184 -18.21 -17.49 -11.14
N PHE A 185 -18.17 -18.71 -11.68
CA PHE A 185 -19.18 -19.74 -11.40
C PHE A 185 -18.75 -20.68 -10.28
N LEU A 186 -17.49 -21.09 -10.27
CA LEU A 186 -16.98 -22.01 -9.25
C LEU A 186 -16.65 -21.24 -7.95
N PRO A 187 -16.78 -21.89 -6.78
CA PRO A 187 -16.45 -21.27 -5.50
C PRO A 187 -15.07 -20.63 -5.42
N LEU A 188 -14.05 -21.30 -5.98
CA LEU A 188 -12.68 -20.81 -5.93
C LEU A 188 -12.44 -19.62 -6.89
N ASP A 189 -13.18 -19.52 -7.99
CA ASP A 189 -13.08 -18.37 -8.91
C ASP A 189 -13.65 -17.10 -8.25
N LYS A 190 -14.76 -17.24 -7.51
CA LYS A 190 -15.33 -16.17 -6.68
C LYS A 190 -14.34 -15.70 -5.62
N THR A 191 -13.72 -16.64 -4.92
CA THR A 191 -12.67 -16.35 -3.93
C THR A 191 -11.48 -15.64 -4.57
N GLU A 192 -10.97 -16.15 -5.69
CA GLU A 192 -9.83 -15.56 -6.41
C GLU A 192 -10.13 -14.13 -6.85
N SER A 193 -11.36 -13.85 -7.27
CA SER A 193 -11.80 -12.48 -7.62
C SER A 193 -11.69 -11.52 -6.44
N VAL A 194 -12.10 -11.93 -5.22
CA VAL A 194 -11.93 -11.11 -4.00
C VAL A 194 -10.45 -10.89 -3.68
N VAL A 195 -9.65 -11.96 -3.74
CA VAL A 195 -8.21 -11.92 -3.42
C VAL A 195 -7.45 -11.00 -4.38
N ILE A 196 -7.65 -11.17 -5.69
CA ILE A 196 -7.01 -10.35 -6.73
C ILE A 196 -7.46 -8.89 -6.62
N THR A 197 -8.72 -8.64 -6.24
CA THR A 197 -9.19 -7.27 -6.02
C THR A 197 -8.41 -6.59 -4.90
N LEU A 198 -8.14 -7.28 -3.78
CA LEU A 198 -7.33 -6.71 -2.70
C LEU A 198 -5.88 -6.47 -3.16
N GLU A 199 -5.28 -7.49 -3.80
CA GLU A 199 -3.89 -7.45 -4.28
C GLU A 199 -3.68 -6.24 -5.20
N ARG A 200 -4.54 -6.09 -6.21
CA ARG A 200 -4.50 -4.96 -7.15
C ARG A 200 -4.78 -3.63 -6.49
N THR A 201 -5.77 -3.54 -5.59
CA THR A 201 -6.09 -2.29 -4.89
C THR A 201 -4.88 -1.78 -4.11
N LEU A 202 -4.19 -2.67 -3.40
CA LEU A 202 -3.00 -2.32 -2.63
C LEU A 202 -1.80 -2.05 -3.54
N HIS A 203 -1.56 -2.90 -4.55
CA HIS A 203 -0.37 -2.81 -5.41
C HIS A 203 -0.43 -1.62 -6.35
N GLU A 204 -1.55 -1.42 -7.06
CA GLU A 204 -1.76 -0.26 -7.94
C GLU A 204 -1.72 1.04 -7.13
N GLY A 205 -2.30 1.06 -5.93
CA GLY A 205 -2.26 2.20 -5.03
C GLY A 205 -0.84 2.55 -4.61
N ASN A 206 -0.09 1.58 -4.11
CA ASN A 206 1.29 1.80 -3.65
C ASN A 206 2.21 2.23 -4.80
N LEU A 207 2.08 1.61 -5.98
CA LEU A 207 2.83 1.99 -7.18
C LEU A 207 2.50 3.40 -7.65
N ALA A 208 1.22 3.76 -7.73
CA ALA A 208 0.79 5.10 -8.16
C ALA A 208 1.35 6.18 -7.23
N ILE A 209 1.21 5.98 -5.91
CA ILE A 209 1.70 6.92 -4.90
C ILE A 209 3.23 7.03 -4.94
N PHE A 210 3.96 5.91 -4.97
CA PHE A 210 5.43 5.96 -4.97
C PHE A 210 6.00 6.55 -6.25
N THR A 211 5.46 6.17 -7.41
CA THR A 211 5.91 6.72 -8.71
C THR A 211 5.73 8.23 -8.77
N ASP A 212 4.64 8.72 -8.20
CA ASP A 212 4.29 10.13 -8.25
C ASP A 212 4.94 10.94 -7.11
N ILE A 213 4.66 10.62 -5.85
CA ILE A 213 5.14 11.37 -4.68
C ILE A 213 6.58 11.01 -4.33
N GLY A 214 6.89 9.71 -4.24
CA GLY A 214 8.28 9.24 -4.04
C GLY A 214 9.20 9.68 -5.17
N GLY A 215 8.75 9.55 -6.43
CA GLY A 215 9.47 10.04 -7.61
C GLY A 215 9.68 11.56 -7.57
N SER A 216 8.67 12.35 -7.16
CA SER A 216 8.82 13.80 -7.00
C SER A 216 9.86 14.16 -5.92
N ALA A 217 9.93 13.39 -4.83
CA ALA A 217 10.93 13.60 -3.77
C ALA A 217 12.35 13.27 -4.23
N ILE A 218 12.52 12.19 -4.99
CA ILE A 218 13.82 11.85 -5.60
C ILE A 218 14.27 12.97 -6.54
N LEU A 219 13.38 13.45 -7.41
CA LEU A 219 13.68 14.58 -8.31
C LEU A 219 14.03 15.85 -7.53
N TYR A 220 13.34 16.12 -6.43
CA TYR A 220 13.62 17.25 -5.55
C TYR A 220 15.01 17.13 -4.92
N LEU A 221 15.34 15.98 -4.33
CA LEU A 221 16.64 15.71 -3.72
C LEU A 221 17.78 15.76 -4.75
N ASP A 222 17.56 15.25 -5.96
CA ASP A 222 18.50 15.33 -7.08
C ASP A 222 18.75 16.78 -7.52
N TRP A 223 17.69 17.56 -7.72
CA TRP A 223 17.79 18.98 -8.02
C TRP A 223 18.58 19.71 -6.92
N ARG A 224 18.24 19.45 -5.65
CA ARG A 224 18.89 20.05 -4.48
C ARG A 224 20.39 19.77 -4.44
N ARG A 225 20.80 18.54 -4.79
CA ARG A 225 22.23 18.13 -4.88
C ARG A 225 22.96 18.79 -6.04
N GLY A 226 22.26 19.04 -7.15
CA GLY A 226 22.84 19.67 -8.35
C GLY A 226 22.99 21.19 -8.25
N VAL A 227 22.29 21.81 -7.30
CA VAL A 227 22.27 23.27 -7.10
C VAL A 227 23.44 23.72 -6.22
N SER A 228 24.20 24.73 -6.69
CA SER A 228 25.22 25.40 -5.88
C SER A 228 24.61 26.47 -4.96
N GLY A 229 25.20 26.65 -3.78
CA GLY A 229 24.82 27.67 -2.80
C GLY A 229 23.67 27.23 -1.89
N GLU A 230 23.13 28.18 -1.12
CA GLU A 230 22.02 27.89 -0.23
C GLU A 230 20.72 27.61 -1.01
N VAL A 231 20.00 26.56 -0.61
CA VAL A 231 18.66 26.23 -1.11
C VAL A 231 17.65 26.95 -0.22
N THR A 232 16.78 27.75 -0.85
CA THR A 232 15.75 28.55 -0.17
C THR A 232 14.38 28.21 -0.73
N PRO A 233 13.29 28.48 0.01
CA PRO A 233 11.93 28.25 -0.48
C PRO A 233 11.65 28.94 -1.82
N GLU A 234 12.09 30.19 -1.99
CA GLU A 234 11.94 30.92 -3.26
C GLU A 234 12.65 30.21 -4.42
N ARG A 235 13.83 29.62 -4.18
CA ARG A 235 14.54 28.82 -5.20
C ARG A 235 13.77 27.55 -5.53
N VAL A 236 13.17 26.88 -4.55
CA VAL A 236 12.28 25.73 -4.83
C VAL A 236 11.12 26.17 -5.72
N LEU A 237 10.46 27.28 -5.39
CA LEU A 237 9.29 27.78 -6.14
C LEU A 237 9.61 28.27 -7.56
N THR A 238 10.86 28.65 -7.84
CA THR A 238 11.27 29.26 -9.13
C THR A 238 12.14 28.36 -10.00
N GLU A 239 12.98 27.49 -9.40
CA GLU A 239 13.97 26.67 -10.10
C GLU A 239 13.60 25.18 -10.12
N PHE A 240 12.85 24.66 -9.14
CA PHE A 240 12.41 23.26 -9.13
C PHE A 240 11.07 23.11 -9.85
N VAL A 241 11.05 22.29 -10.89
CA VAL A 241 9.87 22.12 -11.76
C VAL A 241 9.51 20.65 -11.87
N LEU A 242 8.22 20.33 -11.64
CA LEU A 242 7.65 19.03 -11.94
C LEU A 242 6.76 19.13 -13.19
N PRO A 243 6.70 18.10 -14.05
CA PRO A 243 5.83 18.13 -15.21
C PRO A 243 4.36 18.36 -14.81
N GLY A 244 3.75 19.43 -15.33
CA GLY A 244 2.36 19.80 -15.07
C GLY A 244 2.14 20.80 -13.94
N THR A 245 3.19 21.28 -13.27
CA THR A 245 3.07 22.31 -12.22
C THR A 245 3.01 23.73 -12.76
N SER A 246 2.38 24.62 -12.01
CA SER A 246 2.44 26.07 -12.20
C SER A 246 3.18 26.73 -11.03
N ALA A 247 4.20 27.54 -11.34
CA ALA A 247 4.95 28.28 -10.32
C ALA A 247 4.03 29.26 -9.54
N GLN A 248 3.04 29.85 -10.22
CA GLN A 248 2.08 30.75 -9.58
C GLN A 248 1.19 30.00 -8.58
N GLU A 249 0.74 28.80 -8.93
CA GLU A 249 -0.06 27.96 -8.04
C GLU A 249 0.76 27.49 -6.83
N ALA A 250 2.00 27.03 -7.07
CA ALA A 250 2.88 26.59 -5.99
C ALA A 250 3.19 27.74 -5.02
N ARG A 251 3.44 28.95 -5.55
CA ARG A 251 3.63 30.15 -4.72
C ARG A 251 2.38 30.49 -3.92
N LEU A 252 1.19 30.45 -4.52
CA LEU A 252 -0.08 30.69 -3.82
C LEU A 252 -0.27 29.70 -2.66
N ALA A 253 -0.05 28.41 -2.90
CA ALA A 253 -0.16 27.38 -1.86
C ALA A 253 0.90 27.53 -0.77
N TYR A 254 2.14 27.89 -1.13
CA TYR A 254 3.20 28.17 -0.16
C TYR A 254 2.88 29.39 0.72
N GLU A 255 2.48 30.51 0.12
CA GLU A 255 2.12 31.74 0.86
C GLU A 255 0.96 31.47 1.84
N TYR A 256 -0.06 30.75 1.39
CA TYR A 256 -1.15 30.30 2.26
C TYR A 256 -0.64 29.39 3.38
N GLY A 257 0.23 28.42 3.05
CA GLY A 257 0.79 27.48 4.00
C GLY A 257 1.60 28.18 5.11
N VAL A 258 2.41 29.17 4.76
CA VAL A 258 3.17 29.98 5.73
C VAL A 258 2.23 30.81 6.61
N ALA A 259 1.22 31.46 6.03
CA ALA A 259 0.29 32.31 6.76
C ALA A 259 -0.57 31.53 7.77
N HIS A 260 -0.92 30.28 7.43
CA HIS A 260 -1.87 29.46 8.20
C HIS A 260 -1.23 28.26 8.91
N ALA A 261 0.11 28.14 8.93
CA ALA A 261 0.80 27.01 9.55
C ALA A 261 0.44 26.82 11.04
N ASN A 262 0.16 27.91 11.74
CA ASN A 262 -0.14 27.90 13.18
C ASN A 262 -1.65 27.87 13.50
N ASP A 263 -2.52 27.80 12.49
CA ASP A 263 -3.96 27.76 12.72
C ASP A 263 -4.38 26.47 13.43
N THR A 264 -5.36 26.57 14.33
CA THR A 264 -5.93 25.44 15.07
C THR A 264 -7.46 25.49 15.00
N PRO A 265 -8.13 24.52 14.36
CA PRO A 265 -7.55 23.38 13.65
C PRO A 265 -6.77 23.79 12.39
N ARG A 266 -5.75 23.01 12.04
CA ARG A 266 -4.99 23.22 10.80
C ARG A 266 -5.91 23.10 9.58
N PRO A 267 -5.71 23.89 8.50
CA PRO A 267 -6.51 23.77 7.30
C PRO A 267 -6.43 22.36 6.69
N TYR A 268 -7.58 21.74 6.47
CA TYR A 268 -7.67 20.35 6.01
C TYR A 268 -8.56 20.16 4.78
N ARG A 269 -9.30 21.19 4.34
CA ARG A 269 -10.20 21.12 3.18
C ARG A 269 -9.53 21.67 1.93
N ILE A 270 -8.41 21.09 1.53
CA ILE A 270 -7.51 21.68 0.52
C ILE A 270 -8.20 21.89 -0.84
N GLY A 271 -9.12 21.00 -1.23
CA GLY A 271 -9.92 21.15 -2.45
C GLY A 271 -10.89 22.35 -2.42
N GLU A 272 -11.35 22.80 -1.24
CA GLU A 272 -12.16 24.02 -1.11
C GLU A 272 -11.26 25.27 -1.15
N LEU A 273 -10.04 25.16 -0.62
CA LEU A 273 -9.06 26.25 -0.61
C LEU A 273 -8.48 26.51 -2.00
N PHE A 274 -8.28 25.46 -2.80
CA PHE A 274 -7.62 25.51 -4.10
C PHE A 274 -8.39 24.72 -5.19
N PRO A 275 -9.62 25.11 -5.55
CA PRO A 275 -10.56 24.29 -6.34
C PRO A 275 -10.16 24.00 -7.79
N VAL A 276 -9.13 24.66 -8.31
CA VAL A 276 -8.64 24.50 -9.70
C VAL A 276 -7.13 24.28 -9.79
N MET A 277 -6.45 24.24 -8.63
CA MET A 277 -5.00 24.13 -8.60
C MET A 277 -4.58 22.75 -9.09
N ASN A 278 -3.56 22.71 -9.94
CA ASN A 278 -2.94 21.44 -10.24
C ASN A 278 -2.33 20.89 -8.94
N TRP A 279 -2.80 19.72 -8.52
CA TRP A 279 -2.31 19.00 -7.35
C TRP A 279 -0.80 18.83 -7.34
N LYS A 280 -0.13 18.85 -8.51
CA LYS A 280 1.33 18.83 -8.55
C LYS A 280 2.01 20.04 -7.94
N SER A 281 1.38 21.20 -8.08
CA SER A 281 1.83 22.47 -7.51
C SER A 281 1.83 22.41 -5.98
N LEU A 282 0.97 21.60 -5.36
CA LEU A 282 0.96 21.37 -3.90
C LEU A 282 2.22 20.63 -3.40
N LEU A 283 2.83 19.72 -4.17
CA LEU A 283 4.11 19.11 -3.74
C LEU A 283 5.27 20.09 -3.84
N VAL A 284 5.31 20.92 -4.89
CA VAL A 284 6.35 21.96 -4.99
C VAL A 284 6.23 22.91 -3.81
N ALA A 285 5.00 23.31 -3.46
CA ALA A 285 4.74 24.10 -2.25
C ALA A 285 5.13 23.37 -0.96
N ALA A 286 4.87 22.06 -0.84
CA ALA A 286 5.27 21.26 0.32
C ALA A 286 6.80 21.20 0.48
N PHE A 287 7.56 20.99 -0.59
CA PHE A 287 9.02 21.04 -0.54
C PHE A 287 9.53 22.43 -0.15
N ALA A 288 8.90 23.50 -0.65
CA ALA A 288 9.22 24.86 -0.24
C ALA A 288 8.91 25.10 1.26
N LEU A 289 7.81 24.55 1.78
CA LEU A 289 7.48 24.59 3.22
C LEU A 289 8.48 23.80 4.07
N TYR A 290 9.02 22.68 3.59
CA TYR A 290 10.10 21.98 4.29
C TYR A 290 11.41 22.78 4.32
N GLU A 291 11.77 23.48 3.24
CA GLU A 291 12.91 24.40 3.26
C GLU A 291 12.67 25.64 4.14
N GLU A 292 11.43 26.11 4.25
CA GLU A 292 11.06 27.17 5.21
C GLU A 292 11.18 26.66 6.64
N ALA A 293 10.68 25.44 6.90
CA ALA A 293 10.75 24.80 8.21
C ALA A 293 12.20 24.64 8.68
N ARG A 294 13.11 24.21 7.79
CA ARG A 294 14.56 24.11 8.07
C ARG A 294 15.15 25.43 8.56
N ARG A 295 14.61 26.56 8.11
CA ARG A 295 15.10 27.92 8.42
C ARG A 295 14.31 28.59 9.55
N ALA A 296 13.29 27.92 10.08
CA ALA A 296 12.39 28.52 11.04
C ALA A 296 13.14 28.89 12.35
N PRO A 297 12.81 30.04 12.97
CA PRO A 297 13.56 30.54 14.12
C PRO A 297 13.28 29.75 15.42
N THR A 298 12.22 28.94 15.44
CA THR A 298 11.83 28.15 16.61
C THR A 298 11.37 26.74 16.20
N PRO A 299 11.54 25.73 17.08
CA PRO A 299 11.01 24.39 16.83
C PRO A 299 9.50 24.37 16.56
N ALA A 300 8.72 25.17 17.29
CA ALA A 300 7.28 25.25 17.08
C ALA A 300 6.91 25.76 15.68
N ALA A 301 7.60 26.79 15.17
CA ALA A 301 7.38 27.30 13.83
C ALA A 301 7.81 26.28 12.75
N ARG A 302 8.96 25.61 12.93
CA ARG A 302 9.42 24.51 12.07
C ARG A 302 8.36 23.43 11.99
N ASP A 303 7.90 22.95 13.15
CA ASP A 303 6.98 21.82 13.25
C ASP A 303 5.61 22.18 12.66
N ALA A 304 5.11 23.40 12.87
CA ALA A 304 3.89 23.90 12.23
C ALA A 304 3.98 23.87 10.69
N LEU A 305 5.10 24.33 10.13
CA LEU A 305 5.35 24.32 8.68
C LEU A 305 5.47 22.90 8.12
N ILE A 306 6.16 21.99 8.81
CA ILE A 306 6.22 20.57 8.45
C ILE A 306 4.81 19.98 8.39
N ALA A 307 4.00 20.24 9.42
CA ALA A 307 2.65 19.71 9.53
C ALA A 307 1.74 20.23 8.39
N MET A 308 1.91 21.49 7.96
CA MET A 308 1.19 22.03 6.81
C MET A 308 1.67 21.40 5.49
N GLY A 309 2.99 21.23 5.31
CA GLY A 309 3.56 20.51 4.16
C GLY A 309 3.03 19.07 4.07
N ASN A 310 2.96 18.37 5.20
CA ASN A 310 2.39 17.02 5.27
C ASN A 310 0.92 16.97 4.82
N ASN A 311 0.11 17.97 5.17
CA ASN A 311 -1.28 18.05 4.72
C ASN A 311 -1.37 18.18 3.19
N TYR A 312 -0.47 18.95 2.55
CA TYR A 312 -0.44 19.07 1.10
C TYR A 312 -0.03 17.76 0.41
N VAL A 313 1.02 17.10 0.92
CA VAL A 313 1.47 15.80 0.38
C VAL A 313 0.38 14.75 0.54
N ALA A 314 -0.17 14.62 1.75
CA ALA A 314 -1.19 13.62 2.06
C ALA A 314 -2.52 13.90 1.34
N TRP A 315 -2.91 15.16 1.16
CA TRP A 315 -4.11 15.48 0.37
C TRP A 315 -3.96 14.99 -1.07
N ARG A 316 -2.84 15.29 -1.73
CA ARG A 316 -2.53 14.80 -3.10
C ARG A 316 -2.54 13.27 -3.16
N GLU A 317 -1.85 12.64 -2.21
CA GLU A 317 -1.81 11.18 -2.11
C GLU A 317 -3.22 10.59 -2.08
N GLN A 318 -4.06 11.09 -1.17
CA GLN A 318 -5.34 10.48 -0.90
C GLN A 318 -6.40 10.84 -1.92
N HIS A 319 -6.42 12.08 -2.40
CA HIS A 319 -7.43 12.58 -3.31
C HIS A 319 -7.14 12.17 -4.76
N ASP A 320 -5.90 12.33 -5.21
CA ASP A 320 -5.57 12.23 -6.63
C ASP A 320 -4.95 10.88 -7.00
N MET A 321 -4.19 10.24 -6.09
CA MET A 321 -3.55 8.95 -6.37
C MET A 321 -4.38 7.77 -5.85
N ALA A 322 -4.79 7.80 -4.57
CA ALA A 322 -5.48 6.68 -3.94
C ALA A 322 -6.96 6.58 -4.37
N GLN A 323 -7.69 7.70 -4.42
CA GLN A 323 -9.13 7.68 -4.71
C GLN A 323 -9.48 7.02 -6.06
N PRO A 324 -8.78 7.31 -7.18
CA PRO A 324 -9.07 6.65 -8.45
C PRO A 324 -8.80 5.15 -8.44
N VAL A 325 -7.88 4.68 -7.60
CA VAL A 325 -7.59 3.24 -7.42
C VAL A 325 -8.68 2.57 -6.58
N PHE A 326 -9.21 3.25 -5.56
CA PHE A 326 -10.23 2.69 -4.65
C PHE A 326 -11.63 2.70 -5.25
N THR A 327 -11.92 3.69 -6.10
CA THR A 327 -13.20 3.83 -6.82
C THR A 327 -12.94 4.08 -8.30
N PRO A 328 -12.44 3.07 -9.05
CA PRO A 328 -12.16 3.23 -10.47
C PRO A 328 -13.45 3.48 -11.23
N SER A 329 -13.41 4.38 -12.21
CA SER A 329 -14.57 4.71 -13.06
C SER A 329 -15.06 3.54 -13.90
N VAL A 330 -14.16 2.62 -14.24
CA VAL A 330 -14.45 1.38 -14.97
C VAL A 330 -13.91 0.21 -14.16
N PRO A 331 -14.78 -0.54 -13.44
CA PRO A 331 -14.38 -1.75 -12.75
C PRO A 331 -13.87 -2.83 -13.73
N ARG A 332 -12.92 -3.65 -13.28
CA ARG A 332 -12.49 -4.82 -14.07
C ARG A 332 -13.51 -5.94 -13.94
N ALA A 333 -13.69 -6.71 -15.01
CA ALA A 333 -14.70 -7.77 -15.05
C ALA A 333 -14.41 -8.97 -14.12
N ASP A 334 -13.14 -9.14 -13.72
CA ASP A 334 -12.66 -10.19 -12.83
C ASP A 334 -12.53 -9.74 -11.37
N GLU A 335 -12.99 -8.52 -11.04
CA GLU A 335 -12.91 -7.95 -9.70
C GLU A 335 -14.28 -7.88 -9.02
N VAL A 336 -14.27 -7.89 -7.69
CA VAL A 336 -15.39 -7.37 -6.90
C VAL A 336 -15.28 -5.85 -6.78
N SER A 337 -16.30 -5.19 -6.22
CA SER A 337 -16.20 -3.75 -5.93
C SER A 337 -15.07 -3.49 -4.92
N ARG A 338 -14.03 -2.74 -5.34
CA ARG A 338 -12.93 -2.29 -4.47
C ARG A 338 -13.45 -1.51 -3.27
N SER A 339 -14.45 -0.64 -3.48
CA SER A 339 -15.07 0.14 -2.40
C SER A 339 -15.80 -0.74 -1.39
N ALA A 340 -16.51 -1.78 -1.84
CA ALA A 340 -17.16 -2.72 -0.94
C ALA A 340 -16.14 -3.56 -0.16
N LEU A 341 -15.06 -3.99 -0.83
CA LEU A 341 -13.95 -4.69 -0.18
C LEU A 341 -13.27 -3.82 0.89
N LEU A 342 -12.98 -2.57 0.58
CA LEU A 342 -12.40 -1.61 1.52
C LEU A 342 -13.33 -1.35 2.71
N GLU A 343 -14.65 -1.27 2.50
CA GLU A 343 -15.65 -1.18 3.57
C GLU A 343 -15.60 -2.39 4.52
N VAL A 344 -15.36 -3.59 3.98
CA VAL A 344 -15.27 -4.82 4.79
C VAL A 344 -14.07 -4.77 5.73
N ILE A 345 -12.92 -4.28 5.24
CA ILE A 345 -11.66 -4.30 6.00
C ILE A 345 -11.44 -3.04 6.84
N THR A 346 -12.18 -1.94 6.58
CA THR A 346 -12.06 -0.67 7.31
C THR A 346 -12.03 -0.83 8.84
N PRO A 347 -12.93 -1.62 9.46
CA PRO A 347 -12.95 -1.75 10.93
C PRO A 347 -11.68 -2.36 11.53
N VAL A 348 -10.93 -3.11 10.72
CA VAL A 348 -9.75 -3.86 11.15
C VAL A 348 -8.46 -3.28 10.55
N LEU A 349 -8.52 -2.10 9.93
CA LEU A 349 -7.30 -1.43 9.47
C LEU A 349 -6.43 -1.02 10.66
N LYS A 350 -5.13 -1.26 10.50
CA LYS A 350 -4.08 -0.88 11.44
C LYS A 350 -2.83 -0.54 10.65
N THR A 351 -2.04 0.38 11.19
CA THR A 351 -0.67 0.68 10.75
C THR A 351 0.21 0.85 11.97
N ASP A 352 1.36 0.19 11.96
CA ASP A 352 2.42 0.41 12.96
C ASP A 352 3.33 1.52 12.42
N PHE A 353 3.24 2.71 13.01
CA PHE A 353 4.14 3.84 12.76
C PHE A 353 5.36 3.73 13.68
N GLY A 354 6.26 2.81 13.31
CA GLY A 354 7.39 2.41 14.13
C GLY A 354 6.93 1.76 15.43
N THR A 355 7.16 2.41 16.58
CA THR A 355 6.68 1.89 17.87
C THR A 355 5.25 2.32 18.24
N LEU A 356 4.62 3.18 17.44
CA LEU A 356 3.26 3.64 17.65
C LEU A 356 2.27 2.83 16.81
N GLU A 357 1.34 2.14 17.45
CA GLU A 357 0.22 1.49 16.76
C GLU A 357 -0.91 2.51 16.54
N TRP A 358 -1.38 2.61 15.29
CA TRP A 358 -2.61 3.28 14.94
C TRP A 358 -3.63 2.27 14.43
N THR A 359 -4.87 2.38 14.88
CA THR A 359 -5.99 1.59 14.37
C THR A 359 -7.14 2.47 13.93
N TYR A 360 -7.83 2.06 12.87
CA TYR A 360 -9.02 2.78 12.41
C TYR A 360 -10.16 2.69 13.44
N ALA A 361 -10.20 1.61 14.22
CA ALA A 361 -11.17 1.45 15.29
C ALA A 361 -11.03 2.55 16.36
N ASP A 362 -9.81 2.86 16.81
CA ASP A 362 -9.57 3.93 17.79
C ASP A 362 -10.02 5.29 17.26
N TYR A 363 -9.73 5.57 15.98
CA TYR A 363 -10.25 6.75 15.30
C TYR A 363 -11.79 6.77 15.34
N ALA A 364 -12.45 5.71 14.86
CA ALA A 364 -13.90 5.67 14.78
C ALA A 364 -14.58 5.81 16.16
N TYR A 365 -14.04 5.20 17.21
CA TYR A 365 -14.55 5.34 18.58
C TYR A 365 -14.29 6.72 19.20
N SER A 366 -13.32 7.50 18.68
CA SER A 366 -13.10 8.89 19.10
C SER A 366 -14.11 9.87 18.50
N GLN A 367 -14.86 9.45 17.48
CA GLN A 367 -15.87 10.27 16.81
C GLN A 367 -17.26 10.04 17.41
N PRO A 368 -18.19 11.00 17.24
CA PRO A 368 -19.60 10.73 17.50
C PRO A 368 -20.09 9.55 16.64
N ASP A 369 -20.87 8.68 17.27
CA ASP A 369 -21.62 7.60 16.60
C ASP A 369 -22.51 8.20 15.49
N ARG A 370 -22.36 7.72 14.25
CA ARG A 370 -23.00 8.32 13.07
C ARG A 370 -24.44 7.86 12.89
N ASP A 371 -24.75 6.64 13.30
CA ASP A 371 -26.09 6.04 13.11
C ASP A 371 -26.87 5.87 14.42
N GLY A 372 -26.19 5.97 15.57
CA GLY A 372 -26.79 5.87 16.90
C GLY A 372 -27.29 4.47 17.23
N SER A 373 -26.91 3.45 16.44
CA SER A 373 -27.44 2.10 16.55
C SER A 373 -26.60 1.25 17.49
N ILE A 374 -27.29 0.60 18.43
CA ILE A 374 -26.66 -0.37 19.33
C ILE A 374 -26.26 -1.68 18.64
N LEU A 375 -26.69 -1.90 17.39
CA LEU A 375 -26.45 -3.13 16.62
C LEU A 375 -25.21 -3.04 15.74
N THR A 376 -24.77 -1.82 15.43
CA THR A 376 -23.56 -1.48 14.70
C THR A 376 -22.53 -0.97 15.70
N ALA A 377 -21.26 -1.11 15.35
CA ALA A 377 -20.18 -0.49 16.11
C ALA A 377 -19.63 0.68 15.29
N PRO A 378 -19.17 1.79 15.92
CA PRO A 378 -18.61 2.93 15.22
C PRO A 378 -17.65 2.59 14.08
N PRO A 379 -16.67 1.66 14.23
CA PRO A 379 -15.76 1.33 13.13
C PRO A 379 -16.43 0.78 11.87
N THR A 380 -17.66 0.24 11.97
CA THR A 380 -18.41 -0.34 10.85
C THR A 380 -19.17 0.69 10.01
N GLU A 381 -19.29 1.93 10.48
CA GLU A 381 -20.03 3.04 9.84
C GLU A 381 -19.18 3.83 8.84
N TYR A 382 -17.95 3.39 8.61
CA TYR A 382 -16.97 4.07 7.77
C TYR A 382 -16.53 3.16 6.62
N ASN A 383 -16.02 3.79 5.57
CA ASN A 383 -15.43 3.10 4.44
C ASN A 383 -14.12 3.77 4.01
N TRP A 384 -13.01 3.04 4.06
CA TRP A 384 -11.69 3.51 3.65
C TRP A 384 -11.62 3.94 2.17
N ALA A 385 -12.54 3.47 1.32
CA ALA A 385 -12.68 3.95 -0.05
C ALA A 385 -13.33 5.35 -0.14
N VAL A 386 -14.09 5.77 0.86
CA VAL A 386 -14.71 7.10 0.92
C VAL A 386 -13.65 8.10 1.36
N PHE A 387 -13.39 9.09 0.51
CA PHE A 387 -12.31 10.07 0.72
C PHE A 387 -12.37 10.70 2.12
N TRP A 388 -13.52 11.22 2.55
CA TRP A 388 -13.63 11.92 3.82
C TRP A 388 -13.43 11.00 5.04
N ASP A 389 -13.92 9.77 4.98
CA ASP A 389 -13.73 8.78 6.05
C ASP A 389 -12.25 8.42 6.23
N ARG A 390 -11.53 8.32 5.11
CA ARG A 390 -10.08 8.05 5.09
C ARG A 390 -9.28 9.28 5.51
N TRP A 391 -9.58 10.44 4.95
CA TRP A 391 -8.84 11.67 5.15
C TRP A 391 -8.80 12.10 6.62
N THR A 392 -9.94 12.09 7.30
CA THR A 392 -9.98 12.44 8.73
C THR A 392 -9.30 11.41 9.61
N GLY A 393 -9.36 10.12 9.25
CA GLY A 393 -8.61 9.06 9.91
C GLY A 393 -7.09 9.24 9.79
N ILE A 394 -6.60 9.70 8.62
CA ILE A 394 -5.18 10.00 8.39
C ILE A 394 -4.73 11.23 9.19
N LEU A 395 -5.53 12.29 9.23
CA LEU A 395 -5.21 13.46 10.05
C LEU A 395 -5.12 13.10 11.54
N TYR A 396 -6.03 12.24 12.01
CA TYR A 396 -5.96 11.69 13.36
C TYR A 396 -4.67 10.89 13.59
N ALA A 397 -4.26 10.04 12.63
CA ALA A 397 -2.99 9.30 12.72
C ALA A 397 -1.78 10.24 12.78
N PHE A 398 -1.78 11.31 11.99
CA PHE A 398 -0.75 12.34 12.02
C PHE A 398 -0.66 13.02 13.39
N ASP A 399 -1.80 13.47 13.94
CA ASP A 399 -1.80 14.14 15.24
C ASP A 399 -1.25 13.23 16.36
N ARG A 400 -1.57 11.93 16.33
CA ARG A 400 -1.02 10.95 17.30
C ARG A 400 0.49 10.74 17.11
N ALA A 401 0.95 10.61 15.87
CA ALA A 401 2.38 10.48 15.57
C ALA A 401 3.18 11.74 15.94
N TYR A 402 2.55 12.91 15.93
CA TYR A 402 3.21 14.16 16.31
C TYR A 402 3.41 14.33 17.82
N GLU A 403 2.75 13.50 18.64
CA GLU A 403 2.95 13.48 20.10
C GLU A 403 4.24 12.73 20.50
N ASP A 404 4.70 11.79 19.66
CA ASP A 404 5.97 11.07 19.82
C ASP A 404 6.70 10.95 18.47
N PRO A 405 7.35 12.02 17.99
CA PRO A 405 8.08 12.03 16.72
C PRO A 405 9.13 10.92 16.59
N SER A 406 9.77 10.58 17.71
CA SER A 406 10.86 9.61 17.77
C SER A 406 10.40 8.19 17.42
N ALA A 407 9.15 7.85 17.76
CA ALA A 407 8.56 6.53 17.52
C ALA A 407 8.58 6.12 16.05
N LEU A 408 8.41 7.08 15.14
CA LEU A 408 8.32 6.83 13.70
C LEU A 408 9.67 6.46 13.06
N TRP A 409 10.78 6.71 13.75
CA TRP A 409 12.12 6.40 13.25
C TRP A 409 12.54 4.96 13.47
N ALA A 410 11.74 4.16 14.20
CA ALA A 410 11.84 2.71 14.18
C ALA A 410 11.38 2.19 12.81
N MET A 411 12.24 2.33 11.80
CA MET A 411 11.91 2.05 10.40
C MET A 411 11.52 0.58 10.20
N PRO A 412 10.53 0.32 9.34
CA PRO A 412 10.01 -1.02 9.14
C PRO A 412 11.03 -1.91 8.42
N GLU A 413 11.13 -3.17 8.83
CA GLU A 413 11.88 -4.17 8.06
C GLU A 413 11.14 -4.49 6.75
N PRO A 414 11.79 -4.35 5.58
CA PRO A 414 11.14 -4.64 4.31
C PRO A 414 10.69 -6.11 4.24
N LEU A 415 9.46 -6.33 3.80
CA LEU A 415 8.90 -7.68 3.70
C LEU A 415 9.68 -8.52 2.69
N VAL A 416 9.95 -9.77 3.08
CA VAL A 416 10.48 -10.80 2.19
C VAL A 416 9.31 -11.64 1.72
N ASP A 417 9.20 -11.86 0.41
CA ASP A 417 8.19 -12.73 -0.16
C ASP A 417 8.52 -14.20 0.20
N PRO A 418 7.76 -14.84 1.10
CA PRO A 418 8.02 -16.24 1.48
C PRO A 418 7.53 -17.22 0.42
N THR A 419 6.91 -16.73 -0.65
CA THR A 419 6.35 -17.52 -1.77
C THR A 419 7.19 -17.44 -3.03
N ALA A 420 8.21 -16.58 -3.07
CA ALA A 420 9.21 -16.52 -4.13
C ALA A 420 10.19 -17.71 -4.01
N GLY A 421 9.78 -18.89 -4.48
CA GLY A 421 10.57 -20.13 -4.41
C GLY A 421 10.10 -21.19 -5.38
#